data_AF-A0A4Y2MJL4-F1
#
_entry.id   AF-A0A4Y2MJL4-F1
#
_cell.length_a   1.000
_cell.length_b   1.000
_cell.length_c   1.000
_cell.angle_alpha   90.00
_cell.angle_beta   90.00
_cell.angle_gamma   90.00
#
_symmetry.space_group_name_H-M   'P 1'
#
loop_
_entity.id
_entity.type
_entity.pdbx_description
1 polymer ?
#
loop_
_entity_poly.entity_id
_entity_poly.type
_entity_poly.pdbx_seq_one_letter_code
_entity_poly.pdbx_strand_id
1 'polypeptide(L)'
;MASGKNRRTEEENREFNQDWTESFAFICNTDGLPTCLICHETLAYNKKSNLERHFTTKHTRFADKYPTGDARKKAVEELQKKQQQQQQSSSMLRNWVQSSNNVNLERFTV
;
A
#
# COMPACT_ATOMS: atom_id res chain seq x y z
N MET A 1 43.46 -3.96 -19.01
CA MET A 1 42.30 -4.86 -19.01
C MET A 1 41.50 -4.61 -17.74
N ALA A 2 40.24 -4.16 -17.87
CA ALA A 2 39.13 -4.44 -16.95
C ALA A 2 37.90 -3.77 -17.56
N SER A 3 37.19 -4.54 -18.38
CA SER A 3 36.01 -4.11 -19.12
C SER A 3 34.92 -3.71 -18.12
N GLY A 4 34.52 -2.44 -18.15
CA GLY A 4 33.24 -2.02 -17.58
C GLY A 4 32.13 -2.83 -18.22
N LYS A 5 31.41 -3.62 -17.41
CA LYS A 5 30.26 -4.38 -17.88
C LYS A 5 29.29 -4.63 -16.75
N ASN A 6 28.06 -4.16 -17.00
CA ASN A 6 26.78 -4.44 -16.33
C ASN A 6 26.45 -3.49 -15.17
N ARG A 7 25.28 -2.84 -15.13
CA ARG A 7 23.96 -3.45 -15.34
C ARG A 7 22.92 -2.47 -15.89
N ARG A 8 22.34 -2.81 -17.04
CA ARG A 8 21.05 -2.34 -17.54
C ARG A 8 19.86 -2.78 -16.66
N THR A 9 20.02 -2.89 -15.35
CA THR A 9 18.99 -3.43 -14.42
C THR A 9 18.40 -2.34 -13.52
N GLU A 10 18.76 -1.09 -13.74
CA GLU A 10 18.25 0.05 -12.97
C GLU A 10 16.84 0.45 -13.41
N GLU A 11 16.45 0.09 -14.64
CA GLU A 11 15.15 0.44 -15.22
C GLU A 11 14.05 -0.55 -14.78
N GLU A 12 14.31 -1.86 -14.86
CA GLU A 12 13.43 -2.92 -14.34
C GLU A 12 13.21 -2.86 -12.82
N ASN A 13 14.05 -2.12 -12.09
CA ASN A 13 13.92 -1.93 -10.64
C ASN A 13 13.09 -0.69 -10.24
N ARG A 14 12.58 0.08 -11.20
CA ARG A 14 11.72 1.24 -10.90
C ARG A 14 10.26 0.87 -10.80
N GLU A 15 9.84 -0.18 -11.50
CA GLU A 15 8.43 -0.55 -11.59
C GLU A 15 8.02 -1.48 -10.46
N PHE A 16 6.83 -1.23 -9.91
CA PHE A 16 6.25 -2.05 -8.85
C PHE A 16 5.71 -3.36 -9.45
N ASN A 17 6.20 -4.50 -8.99
CA ASN A 17 5.68 -5.81 -9.41
C ASN A 17 4.45 -6.20 -8.57
N GLN A 18 3.34 -6.50 -9.25
CA GLN A 18 2.08 -6.89 -8.61
C GLN A 18 2.18 -8.17 -7.76
N ASP A 19 3.07 -9.11 -8.08
CA ASP A 19 3.36 -10.31 -7.26
C ASP A 19 3.81 -9.97 -5.84
N TRP A 20 4.39 -8.78 -5.63
CA TRP A 20 4.79 -8.31 -4.30
C TRP A 20 3.59 -7.99 -3.41
N THR A 21 2.43 -7.71 -4.01
CA THR A 21 1.18 -7.56 -3.28
C THR A 21 0.83 -8.85 -2.58
N GLU A 22 0.72 -9.94 -3.33
CA GLU A 22 0.34 -11.25 -2.81
C GLU A 22 1.40 -11.82 -1.86
N SER A 23 2.67 -11.56 -2.13
CA SER A 23 3.79 -12.17 -1.40
C SER A 23 4.16 -11.42 -0.11
N PHE A 24 4.09 -10.08 -0.13
CA PHE A 24 4.63 -9.21 0.91
C PHE A 24 3.62 -8.19 1.45
N ALA A 25 2.38 -8.20 0.98
CA ALA A 25 1.32 -7.27 1.37
C ALA A 25 1.68 -5.79 1.06
N PHE A 26 2.26 -5.52 -0.11
CA PHE A 26 2.57 -4.16 -0.57
C PHE A 26 1.67 -3.75 -1.73
N ILE A 27 1.37 -2.46 -1.86
CA ILE A 27 0.69 -1.89 -3.03
C ILE A 27 1.48 -0.70 -3.57
N CYS A 28 1.28 -0.38 -4.84
CA CYS A 28 1.81 0.85 -5.42
C CYS A 28 0.91 2.03 -5.01
N ASN A 29 1.49 3.10 -4.45
CA ASN A 29 0.75 4.33 -4.18
C ASN A 29 0.65 5.22 -5.43
N THR A 30 -0.01 6.38 -5.29
CA THR A 30 -0.16 7.37 -6.37
C THR A 30 1.17 7.93 -6.88
N ASP A 31 2.21 7.91 -6.06
CA ASP A 31 3.56 8.38 -6.39
C ASP A 31 4.44 7.29 -7.01
N GLY A 32 3.90 6.09 -7.26
CA GLY A 32 4.66 4.97 -7.80
C GLY A 32 5.53 4.24 -6.77
N LEU A 33 5.34 4.51 -5.48
CA LEU A 33 6.13 3.97 -4.37
C LEU A 33 5.40 2.82 -3.65
N PRO A 34 6.15 1.79 -3.21
CA PRO A 34 5.56 0.66 -2.51
C PRO A 34 5.13 1.07 -1.10
N THR A 35 3.87 0.82 -0.77
CA THR A 35 3.26 1.09 0.54
C THR A 35 2.75 -0.21 1.16
N CYS A 36 3.10 -0.45 2.43
CA CYS A 36 2.69 -1.66 3.14
C CYS A 36 1.19 -1.60 3.50
N LEU A 37 0.44 -2.66 3.24
CA LEU A 37 -0.97 -2.76 3.60
C LEU A 37 -1.20 -3.04 5.10
N ILE A 38 -0.19 -3.49 5.83
CA ILE A 38 -0.31 -3.88 7.24
C ILE A 38 -0.05 -2.68 8.16
N CYS A 39 1.02 -1.91 7.90
CA CYS A 39 1.38 -0.75 8.71
C CYS A 39 1.23 0.61 8.00
N HIS A 40 0.89 0.63 6.71
CA HIS A 40 0.79 1.85 5.91
C HIS A 40 2.09 2.66 5.77
N GLU A 41 3.25 2.04 6.01
CA GLU A 41 4.56 2.64 5.75
C GLU A 41 4.89 2.59 4.25
N THR A 42 5.31 3.72 3.69
CA THR A 42 5.77 3.84 2.30
C THR A 42 7.29 3.73 2.24
N LEU A 43 7.79 2.85 1.38
CA LEU A 43 9.22 2.68 1.14
C LEU A 43 9.67 3.57 -0.04
N ALA A 44 10.88 4.11 0.05
CA ALA A 44 11.41 5.02 -0.98
C ALA A 44 11.81 4.34 -2.30
N TYR A 45 11.89 3.01 -2.34
CA TYR A 45 12.41 2.28 -3.51
C TYR A 45 11.65 0.99 -3.78
N ASN A 46 11.33 0.77 -5.06
CA ASN A 46 10.75 -0.47 -5.63
C ASN A 46 11.79 -1.60 -5.69
N LYS A 47 12.27 -2.04 -4.51
CA LYS A 47 13.23 -3.14 -4.39
C LYS A 47 12.62 -4.29 -3.61
N LYS A 48 12.53 -5.47 -4.24
CA LYS A 48 12.08 -6.70 -3.59
C LYS A 48 12.76 -6.94 -2.24
N SER A 49 14.08 -6.78 -2.17
CA SER A 49 14.84 -6.97 -0.91
C SER A 49 14.41 -6.01 0.21
N ASN A 50 14.02 -4.77 -0.13
CA ASN A 50 13.50 -3.82 0.85
C ASN A 50 12.13 -4.25 1.38
N LEU A 51 11.24 -4.70 0.48
CA LEU A 51 9.89 -5.17 0.79
C LEU A 51 9.95 -6.43 1.67
N GLU A 52 10.77 -7.40 1.27
CA GLU A 52 10.96 -8.66 1.97
C GLU A 52 11.54 -8.45 3.36
N ARG A 53 12.56 -7.59 3.49
CA ARG A 53 13.11 -7.22 4.80
C ARG A 53 12.07 -6.51 5.66
N HIS A 54 11.32 -5.56 5.11
CA HIS A 54 10.28 -4.86 5.86
C HIS A 54 9.24 -5.87 6.37
N PHE A 55 8.71 -6.72 5.49
CA PHE A 55 7.70 -7.72 5.84
C PHE A 55 8.19 -8.70 6.91
N THR A 56 9.37 -9.28 6.72
CA THR A 56 9.92 -10.29 7.65
C THR A 56 10.35 -9.72 9.00
N THR A 57 10.73 -8.45 9.08
CA THR A 57 11.18 -7.83 10.35
C THR A 57 10.07 -7.13 11.12
N LYS A 58 9.21 -6.38 10.44
CA LYS A 58 8.10 -5.61 11.06
C LYS A 58 6.85 -6.46 11.24
N HIS A 59 6.66 -7.47 10.39
CA HIS A 59 5.45 -8.28 10.32
C HIS A 59 5.73 -9.77 10.50
N THR A 60 6.72 -10.14 11.32
CA THR A 60 7.00 -11.53 11.74
C THR A 60 5.73 -12.27 12.14
N ARG A 61 4.95 -11.70 13.06
CA ARG A 61 3.69 -12.31 13.55
C ARG A 61 2.69 -12.60 12.42
N PHE A 62 2.66 -11.76 11.38
CA PHE A 62 1.79 -11.97 10.23
C PHE A 62 2.36 -13.06 9.31
N ALA A 63 3.68 -13.05 9.08
CA ALA A 63 4.36 -14.09 8.31
C ALA A 63 4.22 -15.47 8.95
N ASP A 64 4.30 -15.56 10.29
CA ASP A 64 4.11 -16.78 11.06
C ASP A 64 2.66 -17.29 10.98
N LYS A 65 1.68 -16.37 11.05
CA LYS A 65 0.26 -16.71 10.97
C LYS A 65 -0.18 -17.11 9.55
N TYR A 66 0.44 -16.51 8.53
CA TYR A 66 0.10 -16.70 7.13
C TYR A 66 1.37 -17.06 6.32
N PRO A 67 1.75 -18.35 6.31
CA PRO A 67 2.89 -18.82 5.52
C PRO A 67 2.64 -18.60 4.02
N THR A 68 3.73 -18.62 3.25
CA THR A 68 3.70 -18.36 1.79
C THR A 68 2.74 -19.33 1.08
N GLY A 69 1.97 -18.82 0.12
CA GLY A 69 0.97 -19.57 -0.62
C GLY A 69 -0.43 -18.97 -0.49
N ASP A 70 -1.46 -19.75 -0.79
CA ASP A 70 -2.87 -19.28 -0.84
C ASP A 70 -3.36 -18.66 0.46
N ALA A 71 -2.87 -19.14 1.62
CA ALA A 71 -3.24 -18.60 2.92
C ALA A 71 -2.84 -17.11 3.05
N ARG A 72 -1.64 -16.75 2.57
CA ARG A 72 -1.19 -15.36 2.56
C ARG A 72 -1.93 -14.54 1.52
N LYS A 73 -2.13 -15.08 0.30
CA LYS A 73 -2.87 -14.38 -0.76
C LYS A 73 -4.25 -13.94 -0.27
N LYS A 74 -5.02 -14.87 0.31
CA LYS A 74 -6.34 -14.56 0.89
C LYS A 74 -6.27 -13.53 2.01
N ALA A 75 -5.27 -13.62 2.89
CA ALA A 75 -5.10 -12.64 3.96
C ALA A 75 -4.82 -11.23 3.41
N VAL A 76 -4.02 -11.11 2.35
CA VAL A 76 -3.75 -9.85 1.66
C VAL A 76 -5.00 -9.30 0.98
N GLU A 77 -5.75 -10.14 0.27
CA GLU A 77 -7.00 -9.73 -0.38
C GLU A 77 -8.01 -9.17 0.63
N GLU A 78 -8.14 -9.81 1.79
CA GLU A 78 -9.01 -9.32 2.87
C GLU A 78 -8.51 -7.99 3.47
N LEU A 79 -7.20 -7.77 3.54
CA LEU A 79 -6.64 -6.46 3.93
C LEU A 79 -6.99 -5.37 2.90
N GLN A 80 -6.90 -5.68 1.60
CA GLN A 80 -7.24 -4.74 0.54
C GLN A 80 -8.73 -4.37 0.57
N LYS A 81 -9.62 -5.36 0.73
CA LYS A 81 -11.07 -5.11 0.84
C LYS A 81 -11.40 -4.23 2.04
N LYS A 82 -10.81 -4.51 3.20
CA LYS A 82 -10.98 -3.68 4.41
C LYS A 82 -10.50 -2.25 4.18
N GLN A 83 -9.36 -2.08 3.52
CA GLN A 83 -8.82 -0.76 3.20
C GLN A 83 -9.75 0.01 2.26
N GLN A 84 -10.27 -0.63 1.21
CA GLN A 84 -11.23 0.00 0.29
C GLN A 84 -12.53 0.39 1.01
N GLN A 85 -13.06 -0.48 1.87
CA GLN A 85 -14.26 -0.20 2.64
C GLN A 85 -14.07 0.98 3.60
N GLN A 86 -12.89 1.07 4.23
CA GLN A 86 -12.53 2.20 5.09
C GLN A 86 -12.39 3.51 4.30
N GLN A 87 -11.85 3.46 3.09
CA GLN A 87 -11.76 4.63 2.21
C GLN A 87 -13.16 5.10 1.80
N GLN A 88 -14.06 4.18 1.44
CA GLN A 88 -15.45 4.51 1.08
C GLN A 88 -16.21 5.15 2.25
N SER A 89 -16.14 4.58 3.45
CA SER A 89 -16.79 5.15 4.63
C SER A 89 -16.22 6.52 4.98
N SER A 90 -14.90 6.71 4.89
CA SER A 90 -14.27 8.01 5.11
C SER A 90 -14.71 9.07 4.11
N SER A 91 -14.93 8.69 2.85
CA SER A 91 -15.43 9.59 1.79
C SER A 91 -16.88 10.01 2.07
N MET A 92 -17.74 9.06 2.44
CA MET A 92 -19.13 9.35 2.82
C MET A 92 -19.20 10.32 4.02
N LEU A 93 -18.37 10.10 5.04
CA LEU A 93 -18.29 10.98 6.21
C LEU A 93 -17.81 12.39 5.84
N ARG A 94 -16.79 12.51 4.98
CA ARG A 94 -16.31 13.81 4.49
C ARG A 94 -17.40 14.57 3.72
N ASN A 95 -18.10 13.90 2.81
CA ASN A 95 -19.18 14.50 2.03
C ASN A 95 -20.34 14.97 2.94
N TRP A 96 -20.68 14.17 3.96
CA TRP A 96 -21.71 14.52 4.94
C TRP A 96 -21.32 15.76 5.77
N VAL A 97 -20.07 15.85 6.23
CA VAL A 97 -19.59 17.01 7.01
C VAL A 97 -19.59 18.28 6.15
N GLN A 98 -19.21 18.18 4.88
CA GLN A 98 -19.22 19.31 3.95
C GLN A 98 -20.65 19.79 3.67
N SER A 99 -21.59 18.86 3.47
CA SER A 99 -23.01 19.19 3.28
C SER A 99 -23.62 19.86 4.52
N SER A 100 -23.28 19.39 5.72
CA SER A 100 -23.77 19.96 6.99
C SER A 100 -23.24 21.36 7.27
N ASN A 101 -21.98 21.63 6.90
CA ASN A 101 -21.36 22.95 6.99
C ASN A 101 -21.95 23.95 5.99
N ASN A 102 -22.33 23.50 4.78
CA ASN A 102 -22.98 24.35 3.78
C ASN A 102 -24.40 24.78 4.21
N VAL A 103 -25.16 23.91 4.88
CA VAL A 103 -26.52 24.22 5.35
C VAL A 103 -26.56 25.27 6.47
N ASN A 104 -25.47 25.44 7.26
CA ASN A 104 -25.43 26.41 8.35
C ASN A 104 -24.98 27.83 7.93
N LEU A 105 -24.38 28.01 6.74
CA LEU A 105 -23.92 29.31 6.27
C LEU A 105 -25.04 30.14 5.60
N GLU A 106 -26.06 29.48 5.07
CA GLU A 106 -27.16 30.10 4.30
C GLU A 106 -28.30 30.62 5.21
N ARG A 107 -28.17 30.56 6.55
CA ARG A 107 -29.27 30.87 7.49
C ARG A 107 -29.10 32.18 8.28
N PHE A 108 -28.05 32.95 8.04
CA PHE A 108 -27.85 34.28 8.64
C PHE A 108 -27.44 35.33 7.61
N THR A 109 -28.34 35.63 6.68
CA THR A 109 -28.39 36.95 6.04
C THR A 109 -29.72 37.57 6.46
N VAL A 110 -29.68 38.34 7.55
CA VAL A 110 -30.78 39.21 8.02
C VAL A 110 -30.79 40.50 7.22
#